data_AF-A0A1H1U7Z1-F1
#
_entry.id   AF-A0A1H1U7Z1-F1
#
_cell.length_a   1.000
_cell.length_b   1.000
_cell.length_c   1.000
_cell.angle_alpha   90.00
_cell.angle_beta   90.00
_cell.angle_gamma   90.00
#
_symmetry.space_group_name_H-M   'P 1'
#
loop_
_entity.id
_entity.type
_entity.pdbx_description
1 polymer ?
#
loop_
_entity_poly.entity_id
_entity_poly.type
_entity_poly.pdbx_seq_one_letter_code
_entity_poly.pdbx_strand_id
1 'polypeptide(L)'
;MSTQTLTEGSVPQRLAHTRELMRREGIHALLVPSADPHLSEYLPGYWQGRQWLSGFHGSVGTLIVTADFAGVWADSRYWEQATKELKGSGIELVKLQPGQPSPLDWLAEQTPEGGVVAVDGAVMAVASARTLNSKLEARGARLRTDIDLLQDVWSDRPSLPNAPIYQHLPPQATVSRGEKLARLRETLQERGADWHFIATLDDIAWLFNLRGGDVSFNPVFVSFALISQQQATLFVALSKVDANLRAVLEQDGVTLRDYSDVAHALRDVPKGASLLVDPARVTTGLLDNLDSEVKLVEGLNPTTLAKSQKSEADAQHIRRAMEQDGAALCEFFAWLESAWGRERITELTIDEKLTAARERRPDYVSLSFNTIAAFNANGAMPHYHATEEEHALIEGDGLLLIDSGGQYLGGTTDITRMVPVGTPTEEQKHDCTRVLKGVIALSRARFPKGILSPLLDAIARAPIWADNVDYGHGTGHGVGYFLNVHEGPQVIAYQAAAAPQTAMQPGMITSIEPGTYRPGRWGVRIENLAMNREAGSSEFGEFLEFETLTLCPIDTRCLLPALLTQDEKQWFNGYHAEVRERLSPLLEGAALEWLNTRTAAI
;
A
#
# COMPACT_ATOMS: atom_id res chain seq x y z
N MET A 1 -8.91 5.15 12.80
CA MET A 1 -9.65 4.15 12.00
C MET A 1 -11.09 4.63 11.84
N SER A 2 -11.69 4.45 10.64
CA SER A 2 -13.14 4.52 10.51
C SER A 2 -13.71 3.33 11.29
N THR A 3 -13.99 3.54 12.56
CA THR A 3 -14.58 2.55 13.44
C THR A 3 -16.00 2.30 12.95
N GLN A 4 -16.25 1.12 12.38
CA GLN A 4 -17.61 0.68 12.10
C GLN A 4 -18.37 0.65 13.43
N THR A 5 -19.49 1.36 13.51
CA THR A 5 -20.48 1.18 14.58
C THR A 5 -20.91 -0.28 14.66
N LEU A 6 -21.36 -0.71 15.85
CA LEU A 6 -21.88 -2.05 16.14
C LEU A 6 -22.73 -2.56 14.98
N THR A 7 -22.20 -3.50 14.21
CA THR A 7 -22.84 -4.01 13.00
C THR A 7 -24.10 -4.78 13.35
N GLU A 8 -25.22 -4.46 12.70
CA GLU A 8 -26.46 -5.19 12.90
C GLU A 8 -26.36 -6.63 12.36
N GLY A 9 -26.66 -7.60 13.23
CA GLY A 9 -26.73 -9.02 12.88
C GLY A 9 -25.37 -9.74 12.86
N SER A 10 -25.40 -11.01 13.26
CA SER A 10 -24.24 -11.92 13.17
C SER A 10 -23.89 -12.23 11.71
N VAL A 11 -22.62 -12.62 11.44
CA VAL A 11 -22.19 -13.04 10.10
C VAL A 11 -23.14 -14.08 9.46
N PRO A 12 -23.57 -15.15 10.17
CA PRO A 12 -24.54 -16.10 9.60
C PRO A 12 -25.88 -15.48 9.20
N GLN A 13 -26.38 -14.50 9.95
CA GLN A 13 -27.64 -13.80 9.62
C GLN A 13 -27.48 -12.93 8.37
N ARG A 14 -26.36 -12.21 8.25
CA ARG A 14 -26.05 -11.41 7.05
C ARG A 14 -25.94 -12.29 5.81
N LEU A 15 -25.19 -13.41 5.89
CA LEU A 15 -25.11 -14.38 4.81
C LEU A 15 -26.47 -14.97 4.40
N ALA A 16 -27.33 -15.30 5.37
CA ALA A 16 -28.66 -15.83 5.09
C ALA A 16 -29.53 -14.80 4.34
N HIS A 17 -29.50 -13.53 4.76
CA HIS A 17 -30.21 -12.46 4.08
C HIS A 17 -29.66 -12.22 2.66
N THR A 18 -28.33 -12.19 2.49
CA THR A 18 -27.70 -12.09 1.17
C THR A 18 -28.09 -13.23 0.24
N ARG A 19 -28.15 -14.48 0.73
CA ARG A 19 -28.57 -15.65 -0.07
C ARG A 19 -30.03 -15.57 -0.49
N GLU A 20 -30.92 -15.07 0.37
CA GLU A 20 -32.32 -14.86 0.01
C GLU A 20 -32.46 -13.82 -1.11
N LEU A 21 -31.69 -12.74 -1.01
CA LEU A 21 -31.61 -11.72 -2.05
C LEU A 21 -31.05 -12.29 -3.36
N MET A 22 -29.96 -13.05 -3.31
CA MET A 22 -29.40 -13.74 -4.48
C MET A 22 -30.45 -14.64 -5.16
N ARG A 23 -31.20 -15.42 -4.37
CA ARG A 23 -32.27 -16.30 -4.88
C ARG A 23 -33.37 -15.51 -5.58
N ARG A 24 -33.78 -14.37 -5.01
CA ARG A 24 -34.79 -13.48 -5.60
C ARG A 24 -34.32 -12.90 -6.94
N GLU A 25 -33.05 -12.53 -7.04
CA GLU A 25 -32.45 -11.89 -8.22
C GLU A 25 -31.91 -12.90 -9.25
N GLY A 26 -32.07 -14.21 -9.02
CA GLY A 26 -31.57 -15.26 -9.91
C GLY A 26 -30.04 -15.34 -9.99
N ILE A 27 -29.35 -14.97 -8.91
CA ILE A 27 -27.89 -14.94 -8.79
C ILE A 27 -27.41 -16.28 -8.22
N HIS A 28 -26.50 -16.94 -8.93
CA HIS A 28 -25.89 -18.19 -8.50
C HIS A 28 -24.75 -17.97 -7.51
N ALA A 29 -23.88 -17.00 -7.80
CA ALA A 29 -22.75 -16.65 -6.97
C ALA A 29 -22.56 -15.13 -6.90
N LEU A 30 -22.20 -14.63 -5.72
CA LEU A 30 -21.86 -13.24 -5.45
C LEU A 30 -20.35 -13.15 -5.16
N LEU A 31 -19.67 -12.28 -5.90
CA LEU A 31 -18.29 -11.91 -5.69
C LEU A 31 -18.24 -10.57 -4.93
N VAL A 32 -17.57 -10.55 -3.78
CA VAL A 32 -17.37 -9.35 -2.96
C VAL A 32 -15.86 -9.12 -2.78
N PRO A 33 -15.23 -8.30 -3.64
CA PRO A 33 -13.81 -7.99 -3.52
C PRO A 33 -13.52 -7.02 -2.36
N SER A 34 -12.26 -6.95 -1.93
CA SER A 34 -11.73 -5.78 -1.21
C SER A 34 -11.41 -4.67 -2.23
N ALA A 35 -12.40 -3.88 -2.63
CA ALA A 35 -12.22 -2.78 -3.58
C ALA A 35 -13.26 -1.67 -3.40
N ASP A 36 -12.90 -0.47 -3.84
CA ASP A 36 -13.78 0.68 -4.06
C ASP A 36 -13.72 1.09 -5.55
N PRO A 37 -14.48 2.11 -6.01
CA PRO A 37 -14.43 2.61 -7.38
C PRO A 37 -13.09 3.19 -7.83
N HIS A 38 -12.14 3.29 -6.90
CA HIS A 38 -10.82 3.86 -7.11
C HIS A 38 -9.72 2.78 -7.02
N LEU A 39 -10.11 1.53 -6.72
CA LEU A 39 -9.24 0.38 -6.45
C LEU A 39 -8.15 0.70 -5.41
N SER A 40 -8.57 1.39 -4.35
CA SER A 40 -7.74 1.78 -3.21
C SER A 40 -7.29 0.56 -2.41
N GLU A 41 -6.10 0.64 -1.82
CA GLU A 41 -5.60 -0.39 -0.91
C GLU A 41 -6.36 -0.41 0.42
N TYR A 42 -6.49 0.77 1.06
CA TYR A 42 -7.33 0.98 2.23
C TYR A 42 -8.67 1.53 1.80
N LEU A 43 -9.75 0.97 2.32
CA LEU A 43 -11.11 1.30 1.89
C LEU A 43 -11.81 2.19 2.93
N PRO A 44 -12.45 3.29 2.50
CA PRO A 44 -13.45 3.97 3.31
C PRO A 44 -14.58 3.01 3.72
N GLY A 45 -15.20 3.25 4.88
CA GLY A 45 -16.20 2.37 5.47
C GLY A 45 -17.33 1.95 4.51
N TYR A 46 -17.78 2.86 3.65
CA TYR A 46 -18.82 2.60 2.63
C TYR A 46 -18.51 1.39 1.73
N TRP A 47 -17.23 1.12 1.42
CA TRP A 47 -16.82 0.04 0.52
C TRP A 47 -16.25 -1.19 1.23
N GLN A 48 -16.32 -1.26 2.55
CA GLN A 48 -15.83 -2.41 3.34
C GLN A 48 -16.81 -3.60 3.35
N GLY A 49 -17.44 -3.88 2.20
CA GLY A 49 -18.48 -4.90 2.04
C GLY A 49 -18.03 -6.31 2.40
N ARG A 50 -16.79 -6.68 2.00
CA ARG A 50 -16.19 -7.97 2.35
C ARG A 50 -16.03 -8.11 3.87
N GLN A 51 -15.47 -7.08 4.53
CA GLN A 51 -15.29 -7.08 5.98
C GLN A 51 -16.63 -7.15 6.71
N TRP A 52 -17.62 -6.34 6.28
CA TRP A 52 -18.95 -6.40 6.85
C TRP A 52 -19.56 -7.80 6.66
N LEU A 53 -19.64 -8.32 5.44
CA LEU A 53 -20.35 -9.57 5.18
C LEU A 53 -19.66 -10.80 5.80
N SER A 54 -18.32 -10.82 5.87
CA SER A 54 -17.56 -11.98 6.37
C SER A 54 -17.10 -11.90 7.82
N GLY A 55 -16.97 -10.69 8.38
CA GLY A 55 -16.27 -10.48 9.66
C GLY A 55 -14.75 -10.59 9.58
N PHE A 56 -14.17 -10.75 8.38
CA PHE A 56 -12.72 -10.76 8.18
C PHE A 56 -12.16 -9.35 7.96
N HIS A 57 -11.19 -8.92 8.78
CA HIS A 57 -10.66 -7.57 8.89
C HIS A 57 -9.31 -7.35 8.21
N GLY A 58 -8.67 -8.38 7.64
CA GLY A 58 -7.40 -8.21 6.93
C GLY A 58 -7.52 -7.27 5.73
N SER A 59 -6.52 -6.44 5.41
CA SER A 59 -6.69 -5.38 4.40
C SER A 59 -6.98 -5.91 2.98
N VAL A 60 -6.55 -7.13 2.63
CA VAL A 60 -6.79 -7.75 1.32
C VAL A 60 -7.50 -9.09 1.46
N GLY A 61 -8.43 -9.38 0.54
CA GLY A 61 -9.08 -10.68 0.40
C GLY A 61 -10.22 -10.64 -0.61
N THR A 62 -10.76 -11.80 -0.97
CA THR A 62 -11.93 -11.90 -1.85
C THR A 62 -12.95 -12.84 -1.22
N LEU A 63 -14.16 -12.34 -0.96
CA LEU A 63 -15.27 -13.15 -0.49
C LEU A 63 -16.10 -13.62 -1.68
N ILE A 64 -16.40 -14.90 -1.75
CA ILE A 64 -17.35 -15.47 -2.71
C ILE A 64 -18.44 -16.19 -1.92
N VAL A 65 -19.69 -15.92 -2.28
CA VAL A 65 -20.89 -16.52 -1.66
C VAL A 65 -21.69 -17.24 -2.75
N THR A 66 -22.04 -18.50 -2.53
CA THR A 66 -23.02 -19.25 -3.33
C THR A 66 -24.24 -19.61 -2.45
N ALA A 67 -25.19 -20.36 -3.00
CA ALA A 67 -26.36 -20.84 -2.25
C ALA A 67 -25.99 -21.68 -1.01
N ASP A 68 -24.91 -22.45 -1.09
CA ASP A 68 -24.51 -23.48 -0.13
C ASP A 68 -23.07 -23.34 0.39
N PHE A 69 -22.24 -22.55 -0.27
CA PHE A 69 -20.85 -22.28 0.10
C PHE A 69 -20.61 -20.78 0.35
N ALA A 70 -19.63 -20.46 1.19
CA ALA A 70 -19.06 -19.13 1.30
C ALA A 70 -17.57 -19.28 1.66
N GLY A 71 -16.71 -18.54 0.97
CA GLY A 71 -15.26 -18.61 1.19
C GLY A 71 -14.58 -17.26 1.09
N VAL A 72 -13.55 -17.05 1.90
CA VAL A 72 -12.64 -15.91 1.82
C VAL A 72 -11.28 -16.40 1.33
N TRP A 73 -10.87 -15.91 0.17
CA TRP A 73 -9.53 -16.12 -0.38
C TRP A 73 -8.59 -15.07 0.20
N ALA A 74 -7.54 -15.54 0.88
CA ALA A 74 -6.51 -14.68 1.46
C ALA A 74 -5.11 -15.30 1.30
N ASP A 75 -4.11 -14.45 1.12
CA ASP A 75 -2.71 -14.87 1.05
C ASP A 75 -2.12 -15.14 2.44
N SER A 76 -0.88 -15.65 2.45
CA SER A 76 -0.21 -16.14 3.66
C SER A 76 -0.08 -15.13 4.79
N ARG A 77 -0.18 -13.83 4.49
CA ARG A 77 -0.10 -12.76 5.47
C ARG A 77 -1.27 -12.77 6.46
N TYR A 78 -2.42 -13.32 6.07
CA TYR A 78 -3.65 -13.26 6.85
C TYR A 78 -4.20 -14.64 7.26
N TRP A 79 -3.50 -15.75 7.03
CA TRP A 79 -4.07 -17.08 7.28
C TRP A 79 -4.42 -17.32 8.75
N GLU A 80 -3.56 -16.90 9.69
CA GLU A 80 -3.83 -17.05 11.12
C GLU A 80 -5.01 -16.16 11.56
N GLN A 81 -4.98 -14.88 11.17
CA GLN A 81 -6.07 -13.93 11.41
C GLN A 81 -7.41 -14.44 10.87
N ALA A 82 -7.46 -14.82 9.58
CA ALA A 82 -8.68 -15.28 8.95
C ALA A 82 -9.21 -16.58 9.57
N THR A 83 -8.34 -17.51 9.98
CA THR A 83 -8.74 -18.73 10.69
C THR A 83 -9.47 -18.42 12.00
N LYS A 84 -8.99 -17.38 12.72
CA LYS A 84 -9.60 -16.94 13.97
C LYS A 84 -10.91 -16.19 13.74
N GLU A 85 -10.90 -15.19 12.87
CA GLU A 85 -12.04 -14.28 12.64
C GLU A 85 -13.22 -14.96 11.95
N LEU A 86 -12.97 -15.94 11.08
CA LEU A 86 -14.03 -16.68 10.38
C LEU A 86 -14.62 -17.81 11.23
N LYS A 87 -14.09 -18.09 12.42
CA LYS A 87 -14.55 -19.21 13.25
C LYS A 87 -16.02 -19.05 13.64
N GLY A 88 -16.84 -20.03 13.26
CA GLY A 88 -18.29 -20.02 13.55
C GLY A 88 -19.13 -19.13 12.61
N SER A 89 -18.50 -18.50 11.61
CA SER A 89 -19.20 -17.65 10.62
C SER A 89 -19.96 -18.46 9.56
N GLY A 90 -19.57 -19.72 9.33
CA GLY A 90 -20.03 -20.52 8.18
C GLY A 90 -19.29 -20.20 6.88
N ILE A 91 -18.18 -19.46 6.95
CA ILE A 91 -17.31 -19.11 5.82
C ILE A 91 -15.98 -19.84 5.96
N GLU A 92 -15.50 -20.41 4.86
CA GLU A 92 -14.22 -21.11 4.80
C GLU A 92 -13.07 -20.17 4.43
N LEU A 93 -11.93 -20.30 5.10
CA LEU A 93 -10.68 -19.70 4.62
C LEU A 93 -10.14 -20.54 3.45
N VAL A 94 -10.02 -19.92 2.28
CA VAL A 94 -9.33 -20.50 1.13
C VAL A 94 -7.94 -19.87 1.00
N LYS A 95 -6.90 -20.69 1.23
CA LYS A 95 -5.51 -20.21 1.27
C LYS A 95 -4.98 -20.02 -0.16
N LEU A 96 -4.67 -18.78 -0.54
CA LEU A 96 -4.02 -18.49 -1.81
C LEU A 96 -2.58 -18.99 -1.79
N GLN A 97 -2.27 -19.95 -2.65
CA GLN A 97 -0.93 -20.52 -2.80
C GLN A 97 -0.48 -20.47 -4.27
N PRO A 98 0.84 -20.32 -4.53
CA PRO A 98 1.36 -20.42 -5.89
C PRO A 98 0.92 -21.73 -6.57
N GLY A 99 0.43 -21.62 -7.81
CA GLY A 99 -0.03 -22.75 -8.61
C GLY A 99 -1.46 -23.22 -8.35
N GLN A 100 -2.18 -22.66 -7.37
CA GLN A 100 -3.62 -22.89 -7.21
C GLN A 100 -4.46 -21.92 -8.05
N PRO A 101 -5.71 -22.29 -8.40
CA PRO A 101 -6.63 -21.39 -9.09
C PRO A 101 -6.81 -20.07 -8.33
N SER A 102 -6.84 -18.95 -9.06
CA SER A 102 -7.21 -17.66 -8.47
C SER A 102 -8.68 -17.67 -8.03
N PRO A 103 -9.15 -16.72 -7.20
CA PRO A 103 -10.56 -16.63 -6.81
C PRO A 103 -11.49 -16.53 -8.02
N LEU A 104 -11.06 -15.81 -9.07
CA LEU A 104 -11.83 -15.66 -10.30
C LEU A 104 -11.83 -16.94 -11.15
N ASP A 105 -10.72 -17.69 -11.17
CA ASP A 105 -10.66 -19.01 -11.81
C ASP A 105 -11.62 -19.97 -11.13
N TRP A 106 -11.51 -20.09 -9.80
CA TRP A 106 -12.37 -20.96 -9.01
C TRP A 106 -13.84 -20.60 -9.20
N LEU A 107 -14.19 -19.32 -9.16
CA LEU A 107 -15.56 -18.85 -9.33
C LEU A 107 -16.13 -19.24 -10.70
N ALA A 108 -15.37 -19.03 -11.76
CA ALA A 108 -15.78 -19.46 -13.09
C ALA A 108 -15.92 -20.99 -13.16
N GLU A 109 -14.99 -21.74 -12.55
CA GLU A 109 -14.99 -23.20 -12.53
C GLU A 109 -16.16 -23.83 -11.77
N GLN A 110 -16.63 -23.19 -10.71
CA GLN A 110 -17.77 -23.66 -9.92
C GLN A 110 -19.12 -23.22 -10.49
N THR A 111 -19.15 -22.25 -11.40
CA THR A 111 -20.41 -21.76 -11.97
C THR A 111 -20.95 -22.75 -13.02
N PRO A 112 -22.19 -23.24 -12.89
CA PRO A 112 -22.83 -24.12 -13.86
C PRO A 112 -23.30 -23.36 -15.11
N GLU A 113 -23.61 -24.09 -16.16
CA GLU A 113 -24.27 -23.54 -17.35
C GLU A 113 -25.58 -22.82 -16.96
N GLY A 114 -25.81 -21.63 -17.53
CA GLY A 114 -26.93 -20.75 -17.17
C GLY A 114 -26.76 -20.01 -15.84
N GLY A 115 -25.68 -20.27 -15.09
CA GLY A 115 -25.37 -19.60 -13.84
C GLY A 115 -25.08 -18.10 -14.02
N VAL A 116 -25.48 -17.31 -13.03
CA VAL A 116 -25.24 -15.86 -12.98
C VAL A 116 -24.29 -15.54 -11.85
N VAL A 117 -23.12 -14.99 -12.18
CA VAL A 117 -22.19 -14.43 -11.20
C VAL A 117 -22.46 -12.94 -11.10
N ALA A 118 -22.70 -12.42 -9.91
CA ALA A 118 -22.89 -10.99 -9.67
C ALA A 118 -21.69 -10.39 -8.93
N VAL A 119 -21.33 -9.17 -9.32
CA VAL A 119 -20.39 -8.28 -8.63
C VAL A 119 -20.85 -6.86 -8.90
N ASP A 120 -20.75 -5.94 -7.94
CA ASP A 120 -21.02 -4.52 -8.23
C ASP A 120 -19.98 -4.00 -9.24
N GLY A 121 -20.45 -3.55 -10.40
CA GLY A 121 -19.61 -3.00 -11.45
C GLY A 121 -18.82 -1.77 -11.00
N ALA A 122 -19.28 -1.05 -9.98
CA ALA A 122 -18.57 0.09 -9.42
C ALA A 122 -17.26 -0.32 -8.72
N VAL A 123 -17.10 -1.56 -8.27
CA VAL A 123 -15.90 -2.04 -7.54
C VAL A 123 -15.12 -3.14 -8.28
N MET A 124 -15.43 -3.37 -9.56
CA MET A 124 -14.78 -4.41 -10.37
C MET A 124 -13.94 -3.79 -11.49
N ALA A 125 -12.61 -3.97 -11.42
CA ALA A 125 -11.69 -3.51 -12.44
C ALA A 125 -12.05 -4.08 -13.83
N VAL A 126 -11.92 -3.28 -14.89
CA VAL A 126 -12.25 -3.68 -16.28
C VAL A 126 -11.46 -4.93 -16.70
N ALA A 127 -10.16 -4.98 -16.41
CA ALA A 127 -9.31 -6.12 -16.73
C ALA A 127 -9.79 -7.42 -16.03
N SER A 128 -10.16 -7.33 -14.75
CA SER A 128 -10.68 -8.46 -13.98
C SER A 128 -12.06 -8.88 -14.48
N ALA A 129 -12.94 -7.92 -14.79
CA ALA A 129 -14.29 -8.19 -15.31
C ALA A 129 -14.22 -8.96 -16.64
N ARG A 130 -13.36 -8.52 -17.58
CA ARG A 130 -13.15 -9.21 -18.87
C ARG A 130 -12.57 -10.62 -18.68
N THR A 131 -11.62 -10.77 -17.77
CA THR A 131 -11.02 -12.07 -17.43
C THR A 131 -12.08 -13.04 -16.89
N LEU A 132 -12.91 -12.59 -15.95
CA LEU A 132 -13.97 -13.43 -15.38
C LEU A 132 -15.07 -13.71 -16.41
N ASN A 133 -15.52 -12.70 -17.15
CA ASN A 133 -16.58 -12.84 -18.14
C ASN A 133 -16.20 -13.84 -19.24
N SER A 134 -14.99 -13.75 -19.79
CA SER A 134 -14.53 -14.70 -20.82
C SER A 134 -14.55 -16.16 -20.35
N LYS A 135 -14.20 -16.41 -19.07
CA LYS A 135 -14.22 -17.75 -18.47
C LYS A 135 -15.64 -18.25 -18.20
N LEU A 136 -16.56 -17.35 -17.82
CA LEU A 136 -17.97 -17.67 -17.63
C LEU A 136 -18.67 -17.99 -18.95
N GLU A 137 -18.44 -17.17 -19.98
CA GLU A 137 -19.01 -17.37 -21.32
C GLU A 137 -18.59 -18.72 -21.92
N ALA A 138 -17.33 -19.12 -21.74
CA ALA A 138 -16.83 -20.43 -22.16
C ALA A 138 -17.57 -21.62 -21.52
N ARG A 139 -18.31 -21.38 -20.43
CA ARG A 139 -19.11 -22.38 -19.71
C ARG A 139 -20.62 -22.16 -19.84
N GLY A 140 -21.06 -21.23 -20.70
CA GLY A 140 -22.47 -20.87 -20.85
C GLY A 140 -23.06 -20.15 -19.63
N ALA A 141 -22.22 -19.55 -18.79
CA ALA A 141 -22.60 -18.70 -17.66
C ALA A 141 -22.42 -17.21 -18.03
N ARG A 142 -22.91 -16.30 -17.18
CA ARG A 142 -22.81 -14.85 -17.42
C ARG A 142 -22.39 -14.06 -16.18
N LEU A 143 -21.66 -12.98 -16.41
CA LEU A 143 -21.35 -11.96 -15.41
C LEU A 143 -22.46 -10.90 -15.39
N ARG A 144 -22.85 -10.46 -14.19
CA ARG A 144 -23.81 -9.38 -13.94
C ARG A 144 -23.15 -8.27 -13.12
N THR A 145 -23.07 -7.06 -13.66
CA THR A 145 -22.36 -5.91 -13.06
C THR A 145 -23.27 -4.72 -12.73
N ASP A 146 -24.55 -4.80 -13.06
CA ASP A 146 -25.56 -3.74 -12.90
C ASP A 146 -26.21 -3.70 -11.50
N ILE A 147 -25.68 -4.45 -10.52
CA ILE A 147 -26.33 -4.64 -9.22
C ILE A 147 -25.35 -4.54 -8.05
N ASP A 148 -25.71 -3.75 -7.05
CA ASP A 148 -25.07 -3.70 -5.73
C ASP A 148 -25.98 -4.37 -4.70
N LEU A 149 -25.76 -5.66 -4.45
CA LEU A 149 -26.54 -6.39 -3.43
C LEU A 149 -26.29 -5.87 -2.01
N LEU A 150 -25.13 -5.28 -1.74
CA LEU A 150 -24.81 -4.77 -0.42
C LEU A 150 -25.65 -3.54 -0.08
N GLN A 151 -26.01 -2.73 -1.07
CA GLN A 151 -26.94 -1.61 -0.88
C GLN A 151 -28.28 -2.06 -0.26
N ASP A 152 -28.77 -3.25 -0.62
CA ASP A 152 -30.04 -3.78 -0.12
C ASP A 152 -29.92 -4.48 1.24
N VAL A 153 -28.80 -5.16 1.51
CA VAL A 153 -28.64 -5.95 2.77
C VAL A 153 -27.95 -5.19 3.89
N TRP A 154 -27.21 -4.12 3.59
CA TRP A 154 -26.43 -3.35 4.56
C TRP A 154 -27.19 -2.07 4.95
N SER A 155 -28.17 -2.21 5.85
CA SER A 155 -29.05 -1.13 6.32
C SER A 155 -28.31 0.04 6.96
N ASP A 156 -27.24 -0.24 7.71
CA ASP A 156 -26.41 0.71 8.43
C ASP A 156 -25.10 1.04 7.68
N ARG A 157 -25.10 0.95 6.34
CA ARG A 157 -23.91 1.23 5.52
C ARG A 157 -23.36 2.64 5.82
N PRO A 158 -22.07 2.78 6.17
CA PRO A 158 -21.46 4.07 6.46
C PRO A 158 -21.58 5.03 5.29
N SER A 159 -21.73 6.34 5.54
CA SER A 159 -21.71 7.34 4.48
C SER A 159 -20.33 7.48 3.83
N LEU A 160 -20.28 8.09 2.65
CA LEU A 160 -19.02 8.50 2.03
C LEU A 160 -18.24 9.46 2.96
N PRO A 161 -16.91 9.38 3.00
CA PRO A 161 -16.10 10.26 3.82
C PRO A 161 -16.19 11.70 3.29
N ASN A 162 -16.12 12.67 4.20
CA ASN A 162 -16.29 14.10 3.90
C ASN A 162 -15.15 14.96 4.49
N ALA A 163 -13.92 14.44 4.49
CA ALA A 163 -12.77 15.19 5.01
C ALA A 163 -12.47 16.41 4.11
N PRO A 164 -12.10 17.58 4.67
CA PRO A 164 -11.72 18.74 3.88
C PRO A 164 -10.51 18.48 2.99
N ILE A 165 -10.49 19.11 1.82
CA ILE A 165 -9.36 19.08 0.88
C ILE A 165 -8.52 20.34 1.07
N TYR A 166 -7.21 20.18 1.04
CA TYR A 166 -6.25 21.28 1.13
C TYR A 166 -5.17 21.16 0.06
N GLN A 167 -4.46 22.27 -0.17
CA GLN A 167 -3.39 22.33 -1.16
C GLN A 167 -2.08 21.77 -0.60
N HIS A 168 -1.37 20.99 -1.40
CA HIS A 168 0.05 20.74 -1.21
C HIS A 168 0.82 21.87 -1.89
N LEU A 169 1.45 22.74 -1.09
CA LEU A 169 2.01 24.01 -1.56
C LEU A 169 3.55 23.96 -1.62
N PRO A 170 4.19 24.87 -2.38
CA PRO A 170 5.63 25.11 -2.28
C PRO A 170 6.04 25.47 -0.84
N PRO A 171 7.27 25.13 -0.40
CA PRO A 171 8.35 24.55 -1.21
C PRO A 171 8.23 23.05 -1.50
N GLN A 172 7.44 22.30 -0.72
CA GLN A 172 7.35 20.84 -0.86
C GLN A 172 6.67 20.39 -2.16
N ALA A 173 5.70 21.16 -2.68
CA ALA A 173 5.19 20.95 -4.03
C ALA A 173 6.12 21.59 -5.06
N THR A 174 7.11 20.83 -5.53
CA THR A 174 8.22 21.30 -6.39
C THR A 174 7.80 21.58 -7.83
N VAL A 175 6.71 20.98 -8.30
CA VAL A 175 6.14 21.17 -9.63
C VAL A 175 4.69 21.61 -9.50
N SER A 176 4.31 22.67 -10.22
CA SER A 176 2.95 23.20 -10.16
C SER A 176 1.92 22.26 -10.81
N ARG A 177 0.66 22.43 -10.43
CA ARG A 177 -0.48 21.74 -11.05
C ARG A 177 -0.54 21.99 -12.56
N GLY A 178 -0.33 23.24 -12.98
CA GLY A 178 -0.35 23.63 -14.39
C GLY A 178 0.69 22.89 -15.22
N GLU A 179 1.92 22.78 -14.71
CA GLU A 179 3.01 22.04 -15.37
C GLU A 179 2.70 20.54 -15.47
N LYS A 180 2.15 19.93 -14.40
CA LYS A 180 1.73 18.52 -14.42
C LYS A 180 0.65 18.25 -15.45
N LEU A 181 -0.37 19.12 -15.51
CA LEU A 181 -1.44 19.03 -16.51
C LEU A 181 -0.91 19.23 -17.94
N ALA A 182 0.03 20.14 -18.15
CA ALA A 182 0.67 20.34 -19.45
C ALA A 182 1.41 19.07 -19.92
N ARG A 183 2.24 18.49 -19.06
CA ARG A 183 2.96 17.24 -19.35
C ARG A 183 2.01 16.07 -19.60
N LEU A 184 0.93 15.96 -18.84
CA LEU A 184 -0.09 14.94 -19.07
C LEU A 184 -0.70 15.09 -20.47
N ARG A 185 -1.06 16.31 -20.87
CA ARG A 185 -1.64 16.60 -22.19
C ARG A 185 -0.70 16.28 -23.35
N GLU A 186 0.61 16.49 -23.19
CA GLU A 186 1.63 16.04 -24.15
C GLU A 186 1.57 14.51 -24.32
N THR A 187 1.54 13.76 -23.21
CA THR A 187 1.41 12.30 -23.28
C THR A 187 0.10 11.84 -23.92
N LEU A 188 -1.01 12.58 -23.74
CA LEU A 188 -2.27 12.27 -24.44
C LEU A 188 -2.13 12.44 -25.96
N GLN A 189 -1.46 13.50 -26.42
CA GLN A 189 -1.19 13.71 -27.85
C GLN A 189 -0.32 12.58 -28.43
N GLU A 190 0.75 12.22 -27.73
CA GLU A 190 1.66 11.12 -28.13
C GLU A 190 0.92 9.78 -28.25
N ARG A 191 -0.06 9.53 -27.39
CA ARG A 191 -0.87 8.30 -27.39
C ARG A 191 -2.10 8.37 -28.29
N GLY A 192 -2.35 9.51 -28.95
CA GLY A 192 -3.54 9.71 -29.78
C GLY A 192 -4.86 9.66 -28.99
N ALA A 193 -4.85 10.11 -27.74
CA ALA A 193 -6.01 10.18 -26.86
C ALA A 193 -6.57 11.62 -26.78
N ASP A 194 -7.85 11.80 -27.07
CA ASP A 194 -8.54 13.10 -26.94
C ASP A 194 -8.84 13.43 -25.47
N TRP A 195 -9.18 12.39 -24.70
CA TRP A 195 -9.56 12.44 -23.30
C TRP A 195 -8.76 11.44 -22.46
N HIS A 196 -8.69 11.68 -21.16
CA HIS A 196 -8.18 10.73 -20.18
C HIS A 196 -9.04 10.74 -18.92
N PHE A 197 -9.44 9.54 -18.49
CA PHE A 197 -10.17 9.35 -17.26
C PHE A 197 -9.27 8.74 -16.19
N ILE A 198 -9.23 9.38 -15.02
CA ILE A 198 -8.44 8.94 -13.86
C ILE A 198 -9.40 8.61 -12.72
N ALA A 199 -9.27 7.40 -12.18
CA ALA A 199 -10.03 6.91 -11.03
C ALA A 199 -9.19 6.73 -9.77
N THR A 200 -7.87 6.61 -9.89
CA THR A 200 -6.96 6.39 -8.75
C THR A 200 -6.77 7.67 -7.95
N LEU A 201 -7.02 7.60 -6.64
CA LEU A 201 -7.05 8.79 -5.77
C LEU A 201 -5.67 9.44 -5.60
N ASP A 202 -4.62 8.63 -5.59
CA ASP A 202 -3.22 9.06 -5.45
C ASP A 202 -2.74 9.80 -6.70
N ASP A 203 -3.13 9.34 -7.89
CA ASP A 203 -2.87 10.04 -9.15
C ASP A 203 -3.58 11.39 -9.21
N ILE A 204 -4.84 11.47 -8.76
CA ILE A 204 -5.61 12.72 -8.72
C ILE A 204 -4.98 13.69 -7.70
N ALA A 205 -4.69 13.22 -6.47
CA ALA A 205 -4.04 14.03 -5.45
C ALA A 205 -2.69 14.60 -5.93
N TRP A 206 -1.88 13.79 -6.62
CA TRP A 206 -0.61 14.23 -7.18
C TRP A 206 -0.78 15.21 -8.34
N LEU A 207 -1.66 14.94 -9.30
CA LEU A 207 -1.87 15.76 -10.49
C LEU A 207 -2.34 17.16 -10.11
N PHE A 208 -3.24 17.24 -9.13
CA PHE A 208 -3.82 18.50 -8.70
C PHE A 208 -3.07 19.16 -7.53
N ASN A 209 -1.95 18.63 -7.02
CA ASN A 209 -1.31 19.16 -5.81
C ASN A 209 -2.31 19.36 -4.67
N LEU A 210 -3.20 18.40 -4.47
CA LEU A 210 -4.22 18.42 -3.42
C LEU A 210 -4.00 17.22 -2.51
N ARG A 211 -4.44 17.34 -1.26
CA ARG A 211 -4.45 16.27 -0.26
C ARG A 211 -5.77 16.30 0.51
N GLY A 212 -6.09 15.17 1.13
CA GLY A 212 -7.28 15.00 1.95
C GLY A 212 -7.06 13.95 3.03
N GLY A 213 -8.14 13.52 3.66
CA GLY A 213 -8.11 12.53 4.74
C GLY A 213 -9.26 11.53 4.67
N ASP A 214 -9.74 11.23 3.47
CA ASP A 214 -10.88 10.32 3.29
C ASP A 214 -10.51 8.85 3.46
N VAL A 215 -9.25 8.51 3.19
CA VAL A 215 -8.69 7.16 3.33
C VAL A 215 -7.71 7.19 4.50
N SER A 216 -7.81 6.21 5.40
CA SER A 216 -6.87 6.15 6.54
C SER A 216 -5.44 6.01 6.01
N PHE A 217 -4.53 6.78 6.61
CA PHE A 217 -3.07 6.80 6.32
C PHE A 217 -2.64 7.34 4.95
N ASN A 218 -3.52 7.28 3.96
CA ASN A 218 -3.27 7.82 2.62
C ASN A 218 -3.86 9.24 2.54
N PRO A 219 -3.05 10.29 2.32
CA PRO A 219 -3.50 11.68 2.32
C PRO A 219 -4.24 12.05 1.02
N VAL A 220 -5.28 11.28 0.68
CA VAL A 220 -6.05 11.35 -0.56
C VAL A 220 -7.52 11.66 -0.27
N PHE A 221 -8.27 11.97 -1.32
CA PHE A 221 -9.69 12.30 -1.24
C PHE A 221 -10.48 11.63 -2.36
N VAL A 222 -11.64 11.07 -2.01
CA VAL A 222 -12.56 10.37 -2.92
C VAL A 222 -12.97 11.30 -4.05
N SER A 223 -12.52 10.98 -5.27
CA SER A 223 -12.70 11.84 -6.44
C SER A 223 -12.45 11.08 -7.76
N PHE A 224 -12.91 11.67 -8.86
CA PHE A 224 -12.53 11.28 -10.23
C PHE A 224 -11.99 12.49 -10.99
N ALA A 225 -11.21 12.25 -12.05
CA ALA A 225 -10.82 13.32 -12.96
C ALA A 225 -11.04 12.94 -14.42
N LEU A 226 -11.50 13.91 -15.22
CA LEU A 226 -11.65 13.80 -16.67
C LEU A 226 -10.90 14.97 -17.33
N ILE A 227 -9.86 14.63 -18.09
CA ILE A 227 -8.91 15.58 -18.66
C ILE A 227 -8.99 15.52 -20.19
N SER A 228 -9.00 16.68 -20.83
CA SER A 228 -8.80 16.83 -22.28
C SER A 228 -7.64 17.79 -22.55
N GLN A 229 -7.40 18.05 -23.83
CA GLN A 229 -6.42 19.05 -24.26
C GLN A 229 -6.75 20.48 -23.76
N GLN A 230 -8.02 20.79 -23.49
CA GLN A 230 -8.45 22.14 -23.09
C GLN A 230 -9.05 22.20 -21.68
N GLN A 231 -9.57 21.09 -21.16
CA GLN A 231 -10.31 21.06 -19.91
C GLN A 231 -9.67 20.12 -18.89
N ALA A 232 -9.74 20.47 -17.62
CA ALA A 232 -9.50 19.56 -16.50
C ALA A 232 -10.71 19.63 -15.57
N THR A 233 -11.42 18.51 -15.41
CA THR A 233 -12.59 18.43 -14.52
C THR A 233 -12.27 17.51 -13.36
N LEU A 234 -12.50 17.99 -12.14
CA LEU A 234 -12.36 17.23 -10.90
C LEU A 234 -13.76 16.99 -10.30
N PHE A 235 -14.14 15.73 -10.14
CA PHE A 235 -15.39 15.29 -9.55
C PHE A 235 -15.16 14.97 -8.08
N VAL A 236 -15.79 15.71 -7.19
CA VAL A 236 -15.58 15.60 -5.75
C VAL A 236 -16.81 16.11 -5.00
N ALA A 237 -17.04 15.63 -3.79
CA ALA A 237 -18.07 16.21 -2.92
C ALA A 237 -17.75 17.70 -2.71
N LEU A 238 -18.62 18.60 -3.22
CA LEU A 238 -18.32 20.03 -3.27
C LEU A 238 -18.18 20.66 -1.89
N SER A 239 -18.73 20.04 -0.85
CA SER A 239 -18.58 20.40 0.57
C SER A 239 -17.14 20.29 1.08
N LYS A 240 -16.28 19.51 0.42
CA LYS A 240 -14.88 19.32 0.81
C LYS A 240 -13.97 20.49 0.41
N VAL A 241 -14.45 21.35 -0.49
CA VAL A 241 -13.66 22.43 -1.10
C VAL A 241 -14.22 23.77 -0.67
N ASP A 242 -13.45 24.54 0.10
CA ASP A 242 -13.84 25.87 0.51
C ASP A 242 -13.84 26.88 -0.67
N ALA A 243 -14.40 28.07 -0.43
CA ALA A 243 -14.53 29.11 -1.46
C ALA A 243 -13.18 29.61 -1.99
N ASN A 244 -12.14 29.65 -1.16
CA ASN A 244 -10.82 30.11 -1.55
C ASN A 244 -10.13 29.08 -2.44
N LEU A 245 -10.14 27.81 -2.04
CA LEU A 245 -9.59 26.72 -2.83
C LEU A 245 -10.32 26.57 -4.17
N ARG A 246 -11.65 26.72 -4.17
CA ARG A 246 -12.44 26.75 -5.42
C ARG A 246 -11.95 27.83 -6.38
N ALA A 247 -11.78 29.06 -5.90
CA ALA A 247 -11.31 30.17 -6.73
C ALA A 247 -9.90 29.91 -7.30
N VAL A 248 -8.99 29.35 -6.50
CA VAL A 248 -7.65 28.97 -6.96
C VAL A 248 -7.69 27.87 -8.02
N LEU A 249 -8.52 26.84 -7.83
CA LEU A 249 -8.69 25.77 -8.81
C LEU A 249 -9.26 26.28 -10.13
N GLU A 250 -10.27 27.15 -10.08
CA GLU A 250 -10.85 27.79 -11.27
C GLU A 250 -9.82 28.65 -12.01
N GLN A 251 -9.00 29.41 -11.26
CA GLN A 251 -7.90 30.20 -11.84
C GLN A 251 -6.85 29.33 -12.54
N ASP A 252 -6.58 28.14 -11.99
CA ASP A 252 -5.67 27.15 -12.59
C ASP A 252 -6.32 26.35 -13.74
N GLY A 253 -7.55 26.68 -14.13
CA GLY A 253 -8.26 26.02 -15.23
C GLY A 253 -8.89 24.67 -14.84
N VAL A 254 -9.13 24.43 -13.56
CA VAL A 254 -9.79 23.22 -13.04
C VAL A 254 -11.26 23.50 -12.77
N THR A 255 -12.13 22.76 -13.44
CA THR A 255 -13.58 22.80 -13.20
C THR A 255 -13.95 21.80 -12.12
N LEU A 256 -14.68 22.23 -11.09
CA LEU A 256 -15.24 21.35 -10.06
C LEU A 256 -16.65 20.90 -10.42
N ARG A 257 -16.91 19.60 -10.28
CA ARG A 257 -18.27 19.01 -10.34
C ARG A 257 -18.49 18.10 -9.14
N ASP A 258 -19.76 17.83 -8.82
CA ASP A 258 -20.08 16.90 -7.73
C ASP A 258 -19.56 15.48 -8.05
N TYR A 259 -19.23 14.69 -7.03
CA TYR A 259 -18.77 13.32 -7.21
C TYR A 259 -19.78 12.46 -8.00
N SER A 260 -21.09 12.67 -7.79
CA SER A 260 -22.14 11.91 -8.49
C SER A 260 -22.26 12.24 -9.98
N ASP A 261 -21.68 13.34 -10.44
CA ASP A 261 -21.79 13.80 -11.83
C ASP A 261 -20.90 13.04 -12.81
N VAL A 262 -19.99 12.19 -12.33
CA VAL A 262 -19.03 11.47 -13.18
C VAL A 262 -19.70 10.65 -14.27
N ALA A 263 -20.82 9.99 -13.95
CA ALA A 263 -21.59 9.18 -14.91
C ALA A 263 -22.22 10.02 -16.03
N HIS A 264 -22.64 11.26 -15.73
CA HIS A 264 -23.10 12.19 -16.76
C HIS A 264 -21.94 12.67 -17.63
N ALA A 265 -20.82 13.04 -17.01
CA ALA A 265 -19.66 13.52 -17.76
C ALA A 265 -19.05 12.47 -18.70
N LEU A 266 -19.05 11.19 -18.31
CA LEU A 266 -18.61 10.11 -19.18
C LEU A 266 -19.56 9.93 -20.38
N ARG A 267 -20.88 10.05 -20.18
CA ARG A 267 -21.86 10.06 -21.29
C ARG A 267 -21.67 11.24 -22.26
N ASP A 268 -21.19 12.36 -21.76
CA ASP A 268 -20.96 13.57 -22.54
C ASP A 268 -19.63 13.54 -23.33
N VAL A 269 -18.79 12.52 -23.15
CA VAL A 269 -17.59 12.33 -24.00
C VAL A 269 -18.06 12.16 -25.45
N PRO A 270 -17.56 12.99 -26.40
CA PRO A 270 -18.09 13.00 -27.75
C PRO A 270 -17.98 11.64 -28.46
N LYS A 271 -19.03 11.26 -29.17
CA LYS A 271 -19.03 10.11 -30.09
C LYS A 271 -17.83 10.17 -31.03
N GLY A 272 -17.12 9.06 -31.17
CA GLY A 272 -15.95 8.93 -32.03
C GLY A 272 -14.63 9.46 -31.44
N ALA A 273 -14.66 10.12 -30.28
CA ALA A 273 -13.45 10.54 -29.58
C ALA A 273 -12.68 9.34 -28.99
N SER A 274 -11.40 9.53 -28.71
CA SER A 274 -10.57 8.54 -27.99
C SER A 274 -10.42 8.88 -26.50
N LEU A 275 -10.57 7.87 -25.65
CA LEU A 275 -10.44 7.99 -24.19
C LEU A 275 -9.34 7.06 -23.68
N LEU A 276 -8.28 7.65 -23.11
CA LEU A 276 -7.24 6.91 -22.40
C LEU A 276 -7.78 6.40 -21.05
N VAL A 277 -7.72 5.09 -20.85
CA VAL A 277 -8.08 4.42 -19.59
C VAL A 277 -7.03 3.38 -19.24
N ASP A 278 -6.83 3.18 -17.93
CA ASP A 278 -6.08 2.05 -17.41
C ASP A 278 -7.06 0.94 -17.00
N PRO A 279 -7.15 -0.17 -17.74
CA PRO A 279 -8.10 -1.25 -17.46
C PRO A 279 -7.89 -1.92 -16.10
N ALA A 280 -6.68 -1.81 -15.51
CA ALA A 280 -6.38 -2.35 -14.20
C ALA A 280 -6.77 -1.38 -13.08
N ARG A 281 -7.07 -0.11 -13.40
CA ARG A 281 -7.33 0.98 -12.44
C ARG A 281 -8.69 1.66 -12.59
N VAL A 282 -9.44 1.35 -13.64
CA VAL A 282 -10.82 1.81 -13.87
C VAL A 282 -11.79 0.65 -13.71
N THR A 283 -12.94 0.91 -13.10
CA THR A 283 -13.99 -0.09 -12.88
C THR A 283 -15.00 -0.15 -14.02
N THR A 284 -15.57 -1.32 -14.26
CA THR A 284 -16.45 -1.57 -15.40
C THR A 284 -17.73 -0.72 -15.36
N GLY A 285 -18.30 -0.51 -14.17
CA GLY A 285 -19.52 0.29 -14.00
C GLY A 285 -19.34 1.76 -14.39
N LEU A 286 -18.10 2.29 -14.34
CA LEU A 286 -17.81 3.63 -14.85
C LEU A 286 -17.85 3.65 -16.37
N LEU A 287 -17.21 2.66 -17.03
CA LEU A 287 -17.15 2.59 -18.49
C LEU A 287 -18.50 2.26 -19.14
N ASP A 288 -19.42 1.62 -18.42
CA ASP A 288 -20.78 1.36 -18.88
C ASP A 288 -21.57 2.66 -19.17
N ASN A 289 -21.08 3.82 -18.69
CA ASN A 289 -21.64 5.14 -19.01
C ASN A 289 -21.13 5.74 -20.32
N LEU A 290 -20.13 5.16 -20.98
CA LEU A 290 -19.61 5.71 -22.24
C LEU A 290 -20.53 5.38 -23.41
N ASP A 291 -20.58 6.26 -24.40
CA ASP A 291 -21.17 5.93 -25.69
C ASP A 291 -20.33 4.86 -26.40
N SER A 292 -20.98 3.87 -27.03
CA SER A 292 -20.31 2.76 -27.73
C SER A 292 -19.38 3.19 -28.88
N GLU A 293 -19.52 4.42 -29.38
CA GLU A 293 -18.67 4.98 -30.43
C GLU A 293 -17.36 5.60 -29.88
N VAL A 294 -17.20 5.72 -28.55
CA VAL A 294 -15.95 6.17 -27.92
C VAL A 294 -14.89 5.09 -28.03
N LYS A 295 -13.71 5.43 -28.52
CA LYS A 295 -12.59 4.50 -28.70
C LYS A 295 -11.72 4.48 -27.45
N LEU A 296 -11.60 3.32 -26.80
CA LEU A 296 -10.68 3.17 -25.67
C LEU A 296 -9.24 3.08 -26.17
N VAL A 297 -8.38 3.95 -25.65
CA VAL A 297 -6.92 3.82 -25.73
C VAL A 297 -6.49 3.22 -24.40
N GLU A 298 -6.13 1.94 -24.39
CA GLU A 298 -5.83 1.24 -23.14
C GLU A 298 -4.34 1.29 -22.81
N GLY A 299 -4.00 1.62 -21.56
CA GLY A 299 -2.62 1.59 -21.09
C GLY A 299 -2.48 2.15 -19.69
N LEU A 300 -1.28 2.00 -19.11
CA LEU A 300 -0.98 2.54 -17.78
C LEU A 300 -1.33 4.03 -17.70
N ASN A 301 -1.97 4.43 -16.61
CA ASN A 301 -2.19 5.84 -16.29
C ASN A 301 -0.85 6.60 -16.33
N PRO A 302 -0.68 7.63 -17.20
CA PRO A 302 0.57 8.39 -17.32
C PRO A 302 1.06 8.99 -16.01
N THR A 303 0.16 9.42 -15.14
CA THR A 303 0.54 10.06 -13.87
C THR A 303 1.20 9.06 -12.91
N THR A 304 0.86 7.76 -13.00
CA THR A 304 1.46 6.72 -12.15
C THR A 304 2.97 6.62 -12.39
N LEU A 305 3.39 6.60 -13.66
CA LEU A 305 4.82 6.61 -13.99
C LEU A 305 5.47 7.96 -13.67
N ALA A 306 4.80 9.07 -13.99
CA ALA A 306 5.34 10.41 -13.76
C ALA A 306 5.62 10.69 -12.28
N LYS A 307 4.71 10.30 -11.37
CA LYS A 307 4.88 10.51 -9.92
C LYS A 307 5.85 9.53 -9.26
N SER A 308 6.05 8.37 -9.87
CA SER A 308 7.03 7.39 -9.36
C SER A 308 8.47 7.90 -9.44
N GLN A 309 8.79 8.81 -10.37
CA GLN A 309 10.13 9.36 -10.62
C GLN A 309 10.30 10.72 -9.94
N LYS A 310 10.80 10.73 -8.71
CA LYS A 310 10.94 11.95 -7.90
C LYS A 310 12.11 12.79 -8.44
N SER A 311 11.91 14.11 -8.51
CA SER A 311 12.96 15.04 -8.94
C SER A 311 14.02 15.19 -7.84
N GLU A 312 15.16 15.81 -8.17
CA GLU A 312 16.18 16.12 -7.14
C GLU A 312 15.64 17.10 -6.08
N ALA A 313 14.74 18.01 -6.46
CA ALA A 313 14.09 18.90 -5.51
C ALA A 313 13.18 18.12 -4.53
N ASP A 314 12.41 17.16 -5.04
CA ASP A 314 11.62 16.26 -4.18
C ASP A 314 12.54 15.43 -3.28
N ALA A 315 13.66 14.94 -3.82
CA ALA A 315 14.63 14.13 -3.08
C ALA A 315 15.20 14.88 -1.86
N GLN A 316 15.42 16.18 -1.94
CA GLN A 316 15.87 16.99 -0.80
C GLN A 316 14.81 17.03 0.32
N HIS A 317 13.54 17.21 -0.03
CA HIS A 317 12.44 17.18 0.94
C HIS A 317 12.27 15.78 1.56
N ILE A 318 12.40 14.73 0.76
CA ILE A 318 12.30 13.34 1.22
C ILE A 318 13.43 13.03 2.20
N ARG A 319 14.66 13.39 1.87
CA ARG A 319 15.83 13.26 2.76
C ARG A 319 15.58 13.96 4.10
N ARG A 320 14.95 15.15 4.08
CA ARG A 320 14.60 15.87 5.31
C ARG A 320 13.51 15.18 6.12
N ALA A 321 12.48 14.63 5.46
CA ALA A 321 11.44 13.84 6.13
C ALA A 321 12.04 12.61 6.82
N MET A 322 12.95 11.89 6.15
CA MET A 322 13.67 10.74 6.72
C MET A 322 14.54 11.11 7.92
N GLU A 323 15.17 12.29 7.91
CA GLU A 323 15.91 12.80 9.08
C GLU A 323 14.98 13.07 10.26
N GLN A 324 13.81 13.67 10.02
CA GLN A 324 12.85 13.95 11.09
C GLN A 324 12.27 12.66 11.67
N ASP A 325 11.89 11.71 10.82
CA ASP A 325 11.37 10.41 11.26
C ASP A 325 12.45 9.60 11.99
N GLY A 326 13.68 9.59 11.48
CA GLY A 326 14.83 8.97 12.12
C GLY A 326 15.13 9.54 13.51
N ALA A 327 15.02 10.85 13.66
CA ALA A 327 15.15 11.49 14.96
C ALA A 327 13.99 11.08 15.90
N ALA A 328 12.74 10.99 15.41
CA ALA A 328 11.61 10.53 16.22
C ALA A 328 11.83 9.09 16.72
N LEU A 329 12.33 8.22 15.87
CA LEU A 329 12.71 6.85 16.22
C LEU A 329 13.81 6.82 17.28
N CYS A 330 14.83 7.67 17.18
CA CYS A 330 15.88 7.75 18.21
C CYS A 330 15.33 8.18 19.58
N GLU A 331 14.42 9.17 19.61
CA GLU A 331 13.75 9.56 20.86
C GLU A 331 12.90 8.43 21.43
N PHE A 332 12.11 7.78 20.58
CA PHE A 332 11.28 6.65 20.97
C PHE A 332 12.12 5.50 21.53
N PHE A 333 13.18 5.08 20.83
CA PHE A 333 14.03 3.98 21.28
C PHE A 333 14.84 4.34 22.52
N ALA A 334 15.29 5.58 22.67
CA ALA A 334 15.93 6.01 23.92
C ALA A 334 14.97 5.95 25.12
N TRP A 335 13.69 6.32 24.93
CA TRP A 335 12.66 6.14 25.96
C TRP A 335 12.43 4.65 26.25
N LEU A 336 12.22 3.84 25.21
CA LEU A 336 11.99 2.40 25.32
C LEU A 336 13.15 1.76 26.12
N GLU A 337 14.40 2.10 25.75
CA GLU A 337 15.64 2.18 26.56
C GLU A 337 15.44 2.09 28.06
N SER A 338 14.97 3.23 28.53
CA SER A 338 14.90 3.57 29.92
C SER A 338 13.71 2.93 30.63
N ALA A 339 12.69 2.51 29.87
CA ALA A 339 11.42 2.02 30.37
C ALA A 339 11.43 0.49 30.60
N TRP A 340 12.31 -0.26 29.93
CA TRP A 340 12.47 -1.71 30.15
C TRP A 340 12.63 -2.07 31.63
N GLY A 341 11.76 -2.96 32.12
CA GLY A 341 11.75 -3.41 33.51
C GLY A 341 11.32 -2.37 34.55
N ARG A 342 10.92 -1.17 34.12
CA ARG A 342 10.44 -0.06 34.98
C ARG A 342 8.98 0.29 34.72
N GLU A 343 8.54 0.17 33.48
CA GLU A 343 7.17 0.46 33.05
C GLU A 343 6.50 -0.81 32.51
N ARG A 344 5.18 -0.87 32.60
CA ARG A 344 4.39 -1.91 31.94
C ARG A 344 4.18 -1.50 30.48
N ILE A 345 4.79 -2.23 29.55
CA ILE A 345 4.77 -1.90 28.11
C ILE A 345 4.07 -3.02 27.35
N THR A 346 3.03 -2.68 26.59
CA THR A 346 2.38 -3.60 25.64
C THR A 346 2.70 -3.22 24.21
N GLU A 347 2.30 -4.07 23.26
CA GLU A 347 2.37 -3.73 21.83
C GLU A 347 1.61 -2.45 21.48
N LEU A 348 0.48 -2.17 22.15
CA LEU A 348 -0.25 -0.90 22.00
C LEU A 348 0.56 0.30 22.46
N THR A 349 1.28 0.17 23.59
CA THR A 349 2.15 1.24 24.12
C THR A 349 3.24 1.64 23.12
N ILE A 350 3.71 0.71 22.30
CA ILE A 350 4.72 0.99 21.26
C ILE A 350 4.16 1.97 20.23
N ASP A 351 2.96 1.71 19.70
CA ASP A 351 2.31 2.59 18.73
C ASP A 351 2.05 3.98 19.32
N GLU A 352 1.47 4.05 20.52
CA GLU A 352 1.18 5.31 21.21
C GLU A 352 2.42 6.19 21.36
N LYS A 353 3.53 5.60 21.83
CA LYS A 353 4.75 6.34 22.15
C LYS A 353 5.53 6.73 20.91
N LEU A 354 5.58 5.87 19.91
CA LEU A 354 6.24 6.17 18.63
C LEU A 354 5.46 7.22 17.84
N THR A 355 4.13 7.12 17.79
CA THR A 355 3.27 8.13 17.17
C THR A 355 3.45 9.48 17.85
N ALA A 356 3.42 9.53 19.18
CA ALA A 356 3.67 10.77 19.92
C ALA A 356 5.08 11.35 19.67
N ALA A 357 6.09 10.52 19.36
CA ALA A 357 7.41 11.00 18.97
C ALA A 357 7.42 11.62 17.56
N ARG A 358 6.67 11.03 16.62
CA ARG A 358 6.51 11.59 15.27
C ARG A 358 5.72 12.89 15.26
N GLU A 359 4.66 12.99 16.06
CA GLU A 359 3.82 14.20 16.19
C GLU A 359 4.61 15.43 16.65
N ARG A 360 5.72 15.25 17.37
CA ARG A 360 6.61 16.35 17.78
C ARG A 360 7.51 16.87 16.65
N ARG A 361 7.60 16.15 15.53
CA ARG A 361 8.46 16.52 14.41
C ARG A 361 7.79 17.56 13.51
N PRO A 362 8.56 18.51 12.95
CA PRO A 362 8.04 19.45 11.98
C PRO A 362 7.48 18.72 10.76
N ASP A 363 6.45 19.31 10.15
CA ASP A 363 5.77 18.84 8.94
C ASP A 363 5.11 17.45 9.03
N TYR A 364 5.06 16.81 10.20
CA TYR A 364 4.29 15.58 10.41
C TYR A 364 2.80 15.83 10.20
N VAL A 365 2.11 14.87 9.57
CA VAL A 365 0.68 14.95 9.23
C VAL A 365 -0.10 13.81 9.85
N SER A 366 0.32 12.57 9.62
CA SER A 366 -0.33 11.36 10.13
C SER A 366 0.63 10.17 10.06
N LEU A 367 0.21 9.00 10.53
CA LEU A 367 0.90 7.75 10.16
C LEU A 367 0.69 7.43 8.67
N SER A 368 1.62 6.69 8.08
CA SER A 368 1.53 6.19 6.69
C SER A 368 0.89 4.79 6.59
N PHE A 369 0.77 4.08 7.71
CA PHE A 369 -0.02 2.86 7.93
C PHE A 369 -0.14 2.60 9.45
N ASN A 370 -0.92 1.59 9.86
CA ASN A 370 -0.96 1.18 11.27
C ASN A 370 0.38 0.61 11.71
N THR A 371 0.93 1.10 12.83
CA THR A 371 2.13 0.51 13.43
C THR A 371 1.91 -0.97 13.73
N ILE A 372 2.84 -1.81 13.27
CA ILE A 372 2.94 -3.22 13.62
C ILE A 372 3.99 -3.32 14.71
N ALA A 373 3.53 -3.40 15.96
CA ALA A 373 4.35 -3.76 17.10
C ALA A 373 4.05 -5.21 17.49
N ALA A 374 4.98 -6.12 17.24
CA ALA A 374 4.71 -7.55 17.31
C ALA A 374 5.82 -8.28 18.08
N PHE A 375 5.48 -8.75 19.28
CA PHE A 375 6.40 -9.44 20.19
C PHE A 375 6.34 -10.96 20.02
N ASN A 376 7.51 -11.59 19.85
CA ASN A 376 7.66 -13.04 19.69
C ASN A 376 6.62 -13.61 18.71
N ALA A 377 5.75 -14.53 19.13
CA ALA A 377 4.83 -15.25 18.25
C ALA A 377 3.98 -14.33 17.38
N ASN A 378 3.62 -13.14 17.89
CA ASN A 378 2.87 -12.15 17.11
C ASN A 378 3.66 -11.63 15.91
N GLY A 379 4.99 -11.53 16.03
CA GLY A 379 5.88 -11.14 14.94
C GLY A 379 5.91 -12.13 13.78
N ALA A 380 5.42 -13.37 13.95
CA ALA A 380 5.30 -14.34 12.86
C ALA A 380 4.16 -14.03 11.88
N MET A 381 3.31 -13.03 12.18
CA MET A 381 2.25 -12.56 11.30
C MET A 381 2.68 -11.24 10.63
N PRO A 382 2.95 -11.22 9.31
CA PRO A 382 3.55 -10.06 8.64
C PRO A 382 2.76 -8.75 8.79
N HIS A 383 1.42 -8.84 8.84
CA HIS A 383 0.49 -7.71 9.03
C HIS A 383 -0.27 -7.82 10.37
N TYR A 384 0.41 -8.28 11.43
CA TYR A 384 -0.16 -8.28 12.78
C TYR A 384 -0.63 -6.88 13.18
N HIS A 385 -1.76 -6.82 13.88
CA HIS A 385 -2.24 -5.58 14.48
C HIS A 385 -2.74 -5.88 15.90
N ALA A 386 -2.10 -5.27 16.89
CA ALA A 386 -2.53 -5.36 18.28
C ALA A 386 -3.84 -4.57 18.47
N THR A 387 -4.75 -5.13 19.24
CA THR A 387 -5.99 -4.45 19.67
C THR A 387 -6.10 -4.43 21.19
N GLU A 388 -7.05 -3.66 21.72
CA GLU A 388 -7.35 -3.65 23.15
C GLU A 388 -7.70 -5.05 23.68
N GLU A 389 -8.38 -5.86 22.86
CA GLU A 389 -8.77 -7.23 23.18
C GLU A 389 -7.63 -8.25 22.98
N GLU A 390 -6.68 -7.98 22.07
CA GLU A 390 -5.60 -8.89 21.73
C GLU A 390 -4.28 -8.15 21.53
N HIS A 391 -3.46 -8.16 22.58
CA HIS A 391 -2.09 -7.64 22.56
C HIS A 391 -1.20 -8.40 23.54
N ALA A 392 0.10 -8.46 23.24
CA ALA A 392 1.09 -8.98 24.16
C ALA A 392 1.55 -7.89 25.16
N LEU A 393 1.81 -8.34 26.39
CA LEU A 393 2.71 -7.64 27.30
C LEU A 393 4.16 -7.94 26.87
N ILE A 394 4.99 -6.91 26.77
CA ILE A 394 6.38 -7.03 26.34
C ILE A 394 7.26 -7.28 27.57
N GLU A 395 7.48 -8.55 27.88
CA GLU A 395 8.28 -9.00 29.02
C GLU A 395 9.07 -10.28 28.71
N GLY A 396 10.14 -10.53 29.49
CA GLY A 396 11.00 -11.69 29.31
C GLY A 396 12.05 -11.50 28.20
N ASP A 397 12.19 -12.51 27.35
CA ASP A 397 13.23 -12.61 26.33
C ASP A 397 12.65 -12.76 24.92
N GLY A 398 13.35 -12.23 23.92
CA GLY A 398 13.07 -12.50 22.52
C GLY A 398 13.16 -11.28 21.62
N LEU A 399 12.30 -11.24 20.61
CA LEU A 399 12.31 -10.22 19.56
C LEU A 399 11.00 -9.44 19.55
N LEU A 400 11.11 -8.12 19.50
CA LEU A 400 10.03 -7.21 19.15
C LEU A 400 10.29 -6.68 17.74
N LEU A 401 9.38 -6.95 16.83
CA LEU A 401 9.33 -6.34 15.50
C LEU A 401 8.53 -5.04 15.60
N ILE A 402 9.09 -3.94 15.12
CA ILE A 402 8.39 -2.66 14.98
C ILE A 402 8.47 -2.24 13.53
N ASP A 403 7.33 -2.25 12.86
CA ASP A 403 7.16 -1.72 11.50
C ASP A 403 6.17 -0.56 11.53
N SER A 404 6.58 0.59 11.01
CA SER A 404 5.81 1.82 11.15
C SER A 404 6.29 2.91 10.19
N GLY A 405 5.45 3.91 9.95
CA GLY A 405 5.84 5.07 9.14
C GLY A 405 4.98 6.30 9.36
N GLY A 406 5.42 7.42 8.79
CA GLY A 406 4.76 8.72 8.89
C GLY A 406 4.55 9.39 7.54
N GLN A 407 3.50 10.18 7.45
CA GLN A 407 3.26 11.16 6.40
C GLN A 407 3.82 12.51 6.87
N TYR A 408 4.69 13.08 6.04
CA TYR A 408 5.24 14.42 6.21
C TYR A 408 4.92 15.25 4.98
N LEU A 409 4.83 16.58 5.09
CA LEU A 409 4.58 17.44 3.92
C LEU A 409 5.62 17.23 2.80
N GLY A 410 6.84 16.81 3.16
CA GLY A 410 7.96 16.54 2.25
C GLY A 410 8.26 15.06 2.00
N GLY A 411 7.38 14.11 2.35
CA GLY A 411 7.63 12.70 2.07
C GLY A 411 6.78 11.72 2.87
N THR A 412 6.86 10.46 2.49
CA THR A 412 6.24 9.33 3.22
C THR A 412 7.35 8.43 3.71
N THR A 413 7.28 7.97 4.95
CA THR A 413 8.25 7.03 5.52
C THR A 413 7.65 5.65 5.72
N ASP A 414 8.54 4.66 5.68
CA ASP A 414 8.27 3.25 5.96
C ASP A 414 9.54 2.62 6.51
N ILE A 415 9.43 1.89 7.61
CA ILE A 415 10.58 1.33 8.30
C ILE A 415 10.17 0.24 9.30
N THR A 416 10.78 -0.91 9.09
CA THR A 416 10.87 -1.99 10.07
C THR A 416 12.23 -2.10 10.77
N ARG A 417 12.21 -2.23 12.11
CA ARG A 417 13.38 -2.57 12.94
C ARG A 417 13.09 -3.73 13.90
N MET A 418 14.13 -4.52 14.15
CA MET A 418 14.12 -5.57 15.16
C MET A 418 14.75 -5.08 16.46
N VAL A 419 14.05 -5.26 17.57
CA VAL A 419 14.44 -4.79 18.90
C VAL A 419 14.60 -5.99 19.83
N PRO A 420 15.71 -6.11 20.56
CA PRO A 420 15.89 -7.18 21.53
C PRO A 420 15.08 -6.85 22.79
N VAL A 421 14.31 -7.83 23.28
CA VAL A 421 13.74 -7.80 24.63
C VAL A 421 14.49 -8.84 25.45
N GLY A 422 15.07 -8.43 26.58
CA GLY A 422 15.93 -9.33 27.36
C GLY A 422 17.09 -9.88 26.53
N THR A 423 17.20 -11.21 26.46
CA THR A 423 18.24 -11.92 25.71
C THR A 423 17.66 -12.72 24.53
N PRO A 424 17.78 -12.24 23.29
CA PRO A 424 17.39 -13.03 22.11
C PRO A 424 18.21 -14.32 22.02
N THR A 425 17.56 -15.41 21.61
CA THR A 425 18.19 -16.70 21.36
C THR A 425 19.12 -16.66 20.14
N GLU A 426 20.03 -17.62 20.05
CA GLU A 426 20.94 -17.72 18.89
C GLU A 426 20.19 -17.96 17.57
N GLU A 427 19.08 -18.71 17.58
CA GLU A 427 18.25 -18.93 16.38
C GLU A 427 17.58 -17.63 15.91
N GLN A 428 17.04 -16.84 16.84
CA GLN A 428 16.49 -15.50 16.57
C GLN A 428 17.55 -14.58 15.97
N LYS A 429 18.76 -14.53 16.55
CA LYS A 429 19.85 -13.72 15.99
C LYS A 429 20.31 -14.20 14.63
N HIS A 430 20.28 -15.51 14.39
CA HIS A 430 20.60 -16.07 13.09
C HIS A 430 19.59 -15.63 12.02
N ASP A 431 18.29 -15.57 12.35
CA ASP A 431 17.25 -15.02 11.47
C ASP A 431 17.46 -13.53 11.20
N CYS A 432 17.69 -12.71 12.23
CA CYS A 432 18.01 -11.29 12.06
C CYS A 432 19.25 -11.08 11.19
N THR A 433 20.28 -11.91 11.36
CA THR A 433 21.52 -11.78 10.59
C THR A 433 21.33 -12.15 9.13
N ARG A 434 20.61 -13.24 8.79
CA ARG A 434 20.34 -13.58 7.38
C ARG A 434 19.46 -12.54 6.69
N VAL A 435 18.45 -12.02 7.38
CA VAL A 435 17.58 -10.96 6.85
C VAL A 435 18.39 -9.69 6.58
N LEU A 436 19.27 -9.29 7.51
CA LEU A 436 20.18 -8.17 7.30
C LEU A 436 21.08 -8.41 6.08
N LYS A 437 21.61 -9.62 5.87
CA LYS A 437 22.41 -9.93 4.67
C LYS A 437 21.60 -9.74 3.38
N GLY A 438 20.31 -10.06 3.39
CA GLY A 438 19.39 -9.77 2.29
C GLY A 438 19.25 -8.27 2.02
N VAL A 439 19.06 -7.46 3.08
CA VAL A 439 19.03 -5.98 2.97
C VAL A 439 20.33 -5.47 2.35
N ILE A 440 21.47 -5.88 2.90
CA ILE A 440 22.79 -5.44 2.45
C ILE A 440 23.03 -5.82 0.97
N ALA A 441 22.67 -7.06 0.59
CA ALA A 441 22.87 -7.56 -0.76
C ALA A 441 22.14 -6.69 -1.79
N LEU A 442 20.87 -6.36 -1.54
CA LEU A 442 20.12 -5.51 -2.48
C LEU A 442 20.54 -4.04 -2.39
N SER A 443 20.74 -3.48 -1.19
CA SER A 443 21.16 -2.07 -1.03
C SER A 443 22.51 -1.76 -1.68
N ARG A 444 23.40 -2.75 -1.83
CA ARG A 444 24.71 -2.59 -2.50
C ARG A 444 24.68 -2.85 -4.00
N ALA A 445 23.56 -3.29 -4.55
CA ALA A 445 23.48 -3.69 -5.95
C ALA A 445 23.70 -2.48 -6.87
N ARG A 446 24.54 -2.67 -7.90
CA ARG A 446 24.62 -1.81 -9.08
C ARG A 446 24.08 -2.59 -10.26
N PHE A 447 23.07 -2.05 -10.94
CA PHE A 447 22.30 -2.78 -11.95
C PHE A 447 22.02 -1.93 -13.19
N PRO A 448 21.80 -2.54 -14.37
CA PRO A 448 21.50 -1.78 -15.58
C PRO A 448 20.24 -0.93 -15.42
N LYS A 449 20.30 0.32 -15.90
CA LYS A 449 19.14 1.21 -15.96
C LYS A 449 18.03 0.59 -16.81
N GLY A 450 16.80 0.64 -16.31
CA GLY A 450 15.64 0.05 -16.97
C GLY A 450 15.44 -1.45 -16.73
N ILE A 451 16.25 -2.09 -15.88
CA ILE A 451 15.95 -3.47 -15.45
C ILE A 451 14.56 -3.53 -14.79
N LEU A 452 13.81 -4.59 -15.07
CA LEU A 452 12.47 -4.77 -14.52
C LEU A 452 12.58 -5.13 -13.03
N SER A 453 11.95 -4.34 -12.16
CA SER A 453 12.04 -4.47 -10.69
C SER A 453 11.81 -5.88 -10.13
N PRO A 454 10.88 -6.72 -10.64
CA PRO A 454 10.72 -8.10 -10.16
C PRO A 454 11.99 -8.96 -10.24
N LEU A 455 12.90 -8.66 -11.18
CA LEU A 455 14.13 -9.41 -11.38
C LEU A 455 15.18 -9.16 -10.27
N LEU A 456 15.04 -8.07 -9.52
CA LEU A 456 15.96 -7.73 -8.42
C LEU A 456 15.66 -8.50 -7.13
N ASP A 457 14.46 -9.08 -7.01
CA ASP A 457 13.96 -9.76 -5.79
C ASP A 457 14.88 -10.91 -5.35
N ALA A 458 15.40 -11.68 -6.31
CA ALA A 458 16.30 -12.80 -6.02
C ALA A 458 17.62 -12.38 -5.35
N ILE A 459 18.06 -11.13 -5.50
CA ILE A 459 19.30 -10.62 -4.88
C ILE A 459 19.17 -10.58 -3.36
N ALA A 460 18.03 -10.08 -2.85
CA ALA A 460 17.77 -10.04 -1.41
C ALA A 460 17.50 -11.43 -0.83
N ARG A 461 16.92 -12.33 -1.63
CA ARG A 461 16.60 -13.70 -1.20
C ARG A 461 17.80 -14.63 -1.18
N ALA A 462 18.78 -14.45 -2.06
CA ALA A 462 19.89 -15.39 -2.19
C ALA A 462 20.62 -15.69 -0.87
N PRO A 463 20.94 -14.71 0.02
CA PRO A 463 21.52 -14.98 1.33
C PRO A 463 20.59 -15.75 2.29
N ILE A 464 19.27 -15.63 2.13
CA ILE A 464 18.25 -16.26 2.97
C ILE A 464 17.99 -17.70 2.49
N TRP A 465 17.88 -17.90 1.17
CA TRP A 465 17.74 -19.21 0.53
C TRP A 465 18.94 -20.12 0.74
N ALA A 466 20.15 -19.56 0.93
CA ALA A 466 21.35 -20.33 1.24
C ALA A 466 21.19 -21.20 2.51
N ASP A 467 20.28 -20.82 3.42
CA ASP A 467 19.97 -21.56 4.64
C ASP A 467 18.62 -22.31 4.56
N ASN A 468 18.02 -22.44 3.37
CA ASN A 468 16.68 -23.02 3.16
C ASN A 468 15.56 -22.28 3.91
N VAL A 469 15.70 -20.96 4.06
CA VAL A 469 14.69 -20.07 4.64
C VAL A 469 14.10 -19.21 3.53
N ASP A 470 12.85 -18.76 3.66
CA ASP A 470 12.19 -17.85 2.71
C ASP A 470 11.16 -16.95 3.43
N TYR A 471 10.54 -16.02 2.69
CA TYR A 471 9.42 -15.18 3.15
C TYR A 471 8.31 -15.06 2.11
N GLY A 472 7.07 -15.01 2.59
CA GLY A 472 5.85 -15.10 1.78
C GLY A 472 5.34 -13.81 1.12
N HIS A 473 6.12 -12.73 1.12
CA HIS A 473 5.78 -11.44 0.49
C HIS A 473 6.91 -10.95 -0.44
N GLY A 474 6.68 -9.86 -1.16
CA GLY A 474 7.70 -9.21 -2.01
C GLY A 474 8.85 -8.62 -1.19
N THR A 475 10.01 -8.43 -1.81
CA THR A 475 11.17 -7.74 -1.18
C THR A 475 10.96 -6.24 -1.03
N GLY A 476 10.09 -5.64 -1.85
CA GLY A 476 9.71 -4.25 -1.66
C GLY A 476 8.72 -3.71 -2.68
N HIS A 477 8.24 -2.50 -2.41
CA HIS A 477 7.26 -1.76 -3.19
C HIS A 477 7.71 -0.31 -3.36
N GLY A 478 7.19 0.40 -4.36
CA GLY A 478 7.45 1.83 -4.45
C GLY A 478 6.76 2.61 -3.34
N VAL A 479 7.24 3.84 -3.07
CA VAL A 479 6.70 4.73 -2.03
C VAL A 479 6.40 6.12 -2.58
N GLY A 480 5.22 6.64 -2.26
CA GLY A 480 4.72 7.94 -2.69
C GLY A 480 5.36 9.12 -1.96
N TYR A 481 5.29 10.31 -2.58
CA TYR A 481 5.79 11.56 -2.01
C TYR A 481 4.67 12.31 -1.28
N PHE A 482 4.58 12.13 0.05
CA PHE A 482 3.43 12.57 0.86
C PHE A 482 2.13 12.02 0.27
N LEU A 483 2.05 10.70 0.12
CA LEU A 483 1.07 9.96 -0.66
C LEU A 483 1.04 8.51 -0.18
N ASN A 484 0.47 7.56 -0.93
CA ASN A 484 0.41 6.17 -0.50
C ASN A 484 1.80 5.62 -0.16
N VAL A 485 1.90 4.89 0.95
CA VAL A 485 3.12 4.18 1.33
C VAL A 485 3.44 3.07 0.32
N HIS A 486 2.42 2.40 -0.21
CA HIS A 486 2.52 1.50 -1.34
C HIS A 486 2.14 2.21 -2.65
N GLU A 487 3.14 2.49 -3.49
CA GLU A 487 2.99 3.19 -4.76
C GLU A 487 3.68 2.42 -5.90
N GLY A 488 2.92 2.06 -6.93
CA GLY A 488 3.49 1.51 -8.17
C GLY A 488 4.13 2.58 -9.08
N PRO A 489 4.65 2.19 -10.26
CA PRO A 489 4.50 0.88 -10.89
C PRO A 489 5.61 -0.13 -10.55
N GLN A 490 6.72 0.29 -9.95
CA GLN A 490 7.79 -0.61 -9.56
C GLN A 490 7.42 -1.45 -8.33
N VAL A 491 7.75 -2.73 -8.37
CA VAL A 491 7.57 -3.68 -7.27
C VAL A 491 8.66 -4.74 -7.37
N ILE A 492 9.39 -4.95 -6.29
CA ILE A 492 10.44 -5.95 -6.21
C ILE A 492 9.83 -7.20 -5.58
N ALA A 493 9.20 -8.03 -6.42
CA ALA A 493 8.61 -9.29 -6.01
C ALA A 493 8.62 -10.29 -7.16
N TYR A 494 9.13 -11.51 -6.95
CA TYR A 494 9.16 -12.54 -8.01
C TYR A 494 7.75 -12.94 -8.51
N GLN A 495 6.72 -12.70 -7.70
CA GLN A 495 5.31 -13.00 -8.03
C GLN A 495 4.68 -11.91 -8.92
N ALA A 496 5.28 -10.73 -8.98
CA ALA A 496 4.78 -9.64 -9.80
C ALA A 496 5.15 -9.83 -11.27
N ALA A 497 4.28 -9.38 -12.16
CA ALA A 497 4.55 -9.44 -13.60
C ALA A 497 5.70 -8.50 -13.97
N ALA A 498 6.75 -9.05 -14.57
CA ALA A 498 7.81 -8.27 -15.16
C ALA A 498 7.31 -7.65 -16.47
N ALA A 499 7.07 -6.34 -16.48
CA ALA A 499 6.50 -5.61 -17.60
C ALA A 499 7.22 -4.28 -17.83
N PRO A 500 7.20 -3.68 -19.03
CA PRO A 500 7.99 -2.49 -19.34
C PRO A 500 7.82 -1.33 -18.34
N GLN A 501 6.62 -1.14 -17.79
CA GLN A 501 6.33 -0.12 -16.79
C GLN A 501 6.98 -0.33 -15.43
N THR A 502 7.43 -1.55 -15.10
CA THR A 502 8.11 -1.87 -13.84
C THR A 502 9.62 -1.65 -13.93
N ALA A 503 10.10 -1.07 -15.05
CA ALA A 503 11.50 -0.75 -15.29
C ALA A 503 12.01 0.28 -14.27
N MET A 504 13.13 -0.01 -13.64
CA MET A 504 13.76 0.87 -12.65
C MET A 504 14.36 2.11 -13.32
N GLN A 505 13.92 3.28 -12.85
CA GLN A 505 14.37 4.60 -13.32
C GLN A 505 14.94 5.43 -12.16
N PRO A 506 15.81 6.43 -12.44
CA PRO A 506 16.26 7.39 -11.43
C PRO A 506 15.09 8.07 -10.70
N GLY A 507 15.28 8.36 -9.42
CA GLY A 507 14.29 9.03 -8.58
C GLY A 507 13.13 8.14 -8.10
N MET A 508 13.04 6.90 -8.57
CA MET A 508 12.12 5.92 -7.98
C MET A 508 12.57 5.56 -6.57
N ILE A 509 11.64 5.60 -5.62
CA ILE A 509 11.84 5.14 -4.24
C ILE A 509 11.19 3.79 -4.08
N THR A 510 11.88 2.85 -3.44
CA THR A 510 11.38 1.50 -3.14
C THR A 510 11.78 1.09 -1.73
N SER A 511 10.94 0.33 -1.03
CA SER A 511 11.36 -0.41 0.16
C SER A 511 12.34 -1.54 -0.20
N ILE A 512 13.19 -1.89 0.75
CA ILE A 512 14.03 -3.09 0.77
C ILE A 512 13.76 -3.73 2.13
N GLU A 513 12.85 -4.68 2.17
CA GLU A 513 12.21 -5.20 3.39
C GLU A 513 12.16 -6.75 3.45
N PRO A 514 13.26 -7.46 3.16
CA PRO A 514 13.26 -8.92 3.33
C PRO A 514 12.89 -9.31 4.77
N GLY A 515 12.36 -10.51 4.91
CA GLY A 515 11.96 -11.03 6.22
C GLY A 515 12.06 -12.54 6.34
N THR A 516 11.59 -13.05 7.47
CA THR A 516 11.26 -14.46 7.67
C THR A 516 10.32 -14.60 8.87
N TYR A 517 9.37 -15.53 8.79
CA TYR A 517 8.30 -15.68 9.77
C TYR A 517 8.19 -17.15 10.17
N ARG A 518 8.38 -17.42 11.47
CA ARG A 518 8.28 -18.76 12.05
C ARG A 518 6.97 -18.86 12.83
N PRO A 519 5.94 -19.53 12.28
CA PRO A 519 4.60 -19.57 12.87
C PRO A 519 4.60 -19.94 14.35
N GLY A 520 3.87 -19.17 15.16
CA GLY A 520 3.78 -19.35 16.61
C GLY A 520 5.07 -19.12 17.40
N ARG A 521 6.15 -18.61 16.78
CA ARG A 521 7.46 -18.44 17.41
C ARG A 521 7.95 -16.99 17.38
N TRP A 522 8.33 -16.49 16.20
CA TRP A 522 8.74 -15.10 15.97
C TRP A 522 8.77 -14.79 14.47
N GLY A 523 8.85 -13.51 14.14
CA GLY A 523 9.24 -13.08 12.81
C GLY A 523 10.32 -12.01 12.87
N VAL A 524 10.95 -11.80 11.72
CA VAL A 524 12.05 -10.89 11.51
C VAL A 524 11.80 -10.17 10.20
N ARG A 525 11.86 -8.84 10.22
CA ARG A 525 11.92 -8.01 9.03
C ARG A 525 12.83 -6.83 9.33
N ILE A 526 13.66 -6.46 8.36
CA ILE A 526 14.51 -5.27 8.44
C ILE A 526 14.30 -4.52 7.15
N GLU A 527 13.94 -3.26 7.27
CA GLU A 527 13.49 -2.49 6.12
C GLU A 527 14.13 -1.12 6.06
N ASN A 528 14.53 -0.75 4.85
CA ASN A 528 14.87 0.62 4.52
C ASN A 528 14.20 1.02 3.21
N LEU A 529 13.81 2.27 3.11
CA LEU A 529 13.54 2.91 1.83
C LEU A 529 14.85 3.27 1.16
N ALA A 530 14.88 3.09 -0.15
CA ALA A 530 16.01 3.42 -1.00
C ALA A 530 15.55 4.11 -2.29
N MET A 531 16.36 5.06 -2.78
CA MET A 531 16.13 5.77 -4.02
C MET A 531 17.09 5.30 -5.12
N ASN A 532 16.60 5.09 -6.32
CA ASN A 532 17.43 4.85 -7.49
C ASN A 532 18.23 6.10 -7.87
N ARG A 533 19.55 5.98 -7.91
CA ARG A 533 20.50 7.00 -8.38
C ARG A 533 21.28 6.51 -9.58
N GLU A 534 21.71 7.43 -10.42
CA GLU A 534 22.64 7.10 -11.50
C GLU A 534 23.99 6.70 -10.92
N ALA A 535 24.49 5.52 -11.30
CA ALA A 535 25.76 4.98 -10.83
C ALA A 535 26.90 5.18 -11.85
N GLY A 536 26.62 5.74 -13.02
CA GLY A 536 27.57 5.92 -14.13
C GLY A 536 27.33 4.96 -15.30
N SER A 537 28.26 4.94 -16.25
CA SER A 537 28.14 4.18 -17.49
C SER A 537 29.41 3.40 -17.83
N SER A 538 29.27 2.37 -18.66
CA SER A 538 30.36 1.56 -19.21
C SER A 538 30.02 1.11 -20.63
N GLU A 539 30.88 0.27 -21.24
CA GLU A 539 30.59 -0.39 -22.53
C GLU A 539 29.33 -1.26 -22.51
N PHE A 540 28.83 -1.61 -21.31
CA PHE A 540 27.60 -2.38 -21.09
C PHE A 540 26.34 -1.52 -20.85
N GLY A 541 26.45 -0.19 -20.96
CA GLY A 541 25.34 0.75 -20.81
C GLY A 541 25.38 1.57 -19.52
N GLU A 542 24.23 2.20 -19.20
CA GLU A 542 24.02 3.02 -18.00
C GLU A 542 23.59 2.15 -16.81
N PHE A 543 24.06 2.48 -15.62
CA PHE A 543 23.77 1.74 -14.39
C PHE A 543 23.11 2.62 -13.34
N LEU A 544 22.31 2.00 -12.49
CA LEU A 544 21.72 2.56 -11.30
C LEU A 544 22.29 1.90 -10.05
N GLU A 545 22.17 2.59 -8.93
CA GLU A 545 22.43 2.10 -7.58
C GLU A 545 21.39 2.64 -6.60
N PHE A 546 21.33 2.03 -5.42
CA PHE A 546 20.42 2.45 -4.36
C PHE A 546 21.10 3.42 -3.39
N GLU A 547 20.52 4.61 -3.23
CA GLU A 547 20.78 5.50 -2.10
C GLU A 547 19.84 5.11 -0.95
N THR A 548 20.38 4.68 0.20
CA THR A 548 19.56 4.38 1.38
C THR A 548 19.01 5.67 1.99
N LEU A 549 17.69 5.78 2.10
CA LEU A 549 16.99 6.94 2.62
C LEU A 549 16.67 6.83 4.11
N THR A 550 16.24 5.66 4.57
CA THR A 550 15.83 5.43 5.95
C THR A 550 16.99 5.58 6.92
N LEU A 551 16.83 6.44 7.93
CA LEU A 551 17.85 6.72 8.94
C LEU A 551 17.40 6.23 10.32
N CYS A 552 17.84 5.05 10.73
CA CYS A 552 17.66 4.57 12.10
C CYS A 552 18.65 3.42 12.36
N PRO A 553 19.32 3.38 13.53
CA PRO A 553 20.23 2.28 13.86
C PRO A 553 19.57 0.91 13.66
N ILE A 554 20.34 -0.04 13.14
CA ILE A 554 19.99 -1.47 13.14
C ILE A 554 20.68 -2.08 14.35
N ASP A 555 19.90 -2.67 15.26
CA ASP A 555 20.40 -3.09 16.57
C ASP A 555 21.34 -4.29 16.48
N THR A 556 22.61 -4.08 16.83
CA THR A 556 23.65 -5.11 16.79
C THR A 556 23.44 -6.24 17.80
N ARG A 557 22.64 -6.02 18.85
CA ARG A 557 22.32 -7.04 19.85
C ARG A 557 21.42 -8.15 19.28
N CYS A 558 20.68 -7.86 18.22
CA CYS A 558 19.89 -8.84 17.48
C CYS A 558 20.73 -9.66 16.50
N LEU A 559 22.03 -9.39 16.34
CA LEU A 559 22.84 -9.94 15.26
C LEU A 559 23.93 -10.90 15.77
N LEU A 560 24.49 -11.66 14.83
CA LEU A 560 25.72 -12.43 14.97
C LEU A 560 26.79 -11.80 14.06
N PRO A 561 27.53 -10.76 14.50
CA PRO A 561 28.52 -10.06 13.66
C PRO A 561 29.59 -10.95 13.04
N ALA A 562 29.86 -12.11 13.63
CA ALA A 562 30.80 -13.10 13.12
C ALA A 562 30.35 -13.74 11.79
N LEU A 563 29.05 -13.72 11.46
CA LEU A 563 28.51 -14.26 10.21
C LEU A 563 28.51 -13.25 9.05
N LEU A 564 28.86 -11.99 9.34
CA LEU A 564 29.02 -10.95 8.32
C LEU A 564 30.42 -11.02 7.70
N THR A 565 30.45 -10.98 6.37
CA THR A 565 31.69 -10.76 5.61
C THR A 565 32.26 -9.37 5.89
N GLN A 566 33.53 -9.16 5.54
CA GLN A 566 34.18 -7.87 5.76
C GLN A 566 33.47 -6.73 5.00
N ASP A 567 33.03 -7.01 3.78
CA ASP A 567 32.26 -6.08 2.95
C ASP A 567 30.91 -5.73 3.57
N GLU A 568 30.19 -6.71 4.12
CA GLU A 568 28.91 -6.49 4.80
C GLU A 568 29.10 -5.63 6.06
N LYS A 569 30.17 -5.88 6.83
CA LYS A 569 30.53 -5.02 7.99
C LYS A 569 30.88 -3.60 7.55
N GLN A 570 31.62 -3.44 6.46
CA GLN A 570 31.98 -2.12 5.94
C GLN A 570 30.73 -1.33 5.53
N TRP A 571 29.79 -1.97 4.82
CA TRP A 571 28.51 -1.34 4.49
C TRP A 571 27.73 -0.98 5.75
N PHE A 572 27.63 -1.90 6.72
CA PHE A 572 26.88 -1.69 7.96
C PHE A 572 27.44 -0.53 8.78
N ASN A 573 28.76 -0.48 8.96
CA ASN A 573 29.45 0.59 9.67
C ASN A 573 29.33 1.93 8.92
N GLY A 574 29.36 1.91 7.59
CA GLY A 574 29.11 3.09 6.75
C GLY A 574 27.68 3.61 6.91
N TYR A 575 26.68 2.72 6.87
CA TYR A 575 25.29 3.05 7.12
C TYR A 575 25.10 3.69 8.51
N HIS A 576 25.64 3.08 9.57
CA HIS A 576 25.57 3.64 10.92
C HIS A 576 26.28 4.98 11.08
N ALA A 577 27.39 5.20 10.36
CA ALA A 577 28.06 6.49 10.34
C ALA A 577 27.19 7.58 9.72
N GLU A 578 26.56 7.30 8.57
CA GLU A 578 25.61 8.21 7.90
C GLU A 578 24.40 8.53 8.81
N VAL A 579 23.81 7.50 9.44
CA VAL A 579 22.70 7.67 10.40
C VAL A 579 23.12 8.59 11.54
N ARG A 580 24.29 8.37 12.13
CA ARG A 580 24.79 9.23 13.21
C ARG A 580 25.03 10.66 12.71
N GLU A 581 25.69 10.84 11.58
CA GLU A 581 26.01 12.15 11.02
C GLU A 581 24.75 12.98 10.78
N ARG A 582 23.74 12.40 10.13
CA ARG A 582 22.53 13.12 9.73
C ARG A 582 21.54 13.36 10.86
N LEU A 583 21.49 12.47 11.86
CA LEU A 583 20.54 12.58 12.96
C LEU A 583 21.09 13.34 14.18
N SER A 584 22.41 13.32 14.41
CA SER A 584 23.00 14.00 15.59
C SER A 584 22.62 15.48 15.72
N PRO A 585 22.56 16.29 14.63
CA PRO A 585 22.16 17.69 14.73
C PRO A 585 20.69 17.91 15.14
N LEU A 586 19.85 16.87 15.12
CA LEU A 586 18.43 16.92 15.46
C LEU A 586 18.12 16.38 16.86
N LEU A 587 19.14 15.91 17.59
CA LEU A 587 18.99 15.18 18.83
C LEU A 587 19.87 15.78 19.93
N GLU A 588 19.38 15.63 21.16
CA GLU A 588 20.10 16.00 22.37
C GLU A 588 19.82 14.99 23.50
N GLY A 589 20.58 15.10 24.60
CA GLY A 589 20.40 14.28 25.79
C GLY A 589 20.38 12.78 25.52
N ALA A 590 19.43 12.07 26.13
CA ALA A 590 19.33 10.62 26.08
C ALA A 590 19.19 10.05 24.65
N ALA A 591 18.51 10.77 23.74
CA ALA A 591 18.33 10.33 22.37
C ALA A 591 19.64 10.37 21.56
N LEU A 592 20.45 11.41 21.76
CA LEU A 592 21.78 11.52 21.15
C LEU A 592 22.76 10.48 21.72
N GLU A 593 22.73 10.25 23.03
CA GLU A 593 23.54 9.20 23.68
C GLU A 593 23.16 7.80 23.17
N TRP A 594 21.86 7.53 23.03
CA TRP A 594 21.35 6.30 22.46
C TRP A 594 21.83 6.11 21.01
N LEU A 595 21.68 7.13 20.17
CA LEU A 595 22.14 7.11 18.78
C LEU A 595 23.65 6.79 18.70
N ASN A 596 24.49 7.49 19.48
CA ASN A 596 25.93 7.28 19.47
C ASN A 596 26.30 5.85 19.89
N THR A 597 25.62 5.32 20.91
CA THR A 597 25.85 3.96 21.41
C THR A 597 25.42 2.91 20.37
N ARG A 598 24.26 3.08 19.75
CA ARG A 598 23.67 2.12 18.81
C ARG A 598 24.23 2.21 17.39
N THR A 599 25.11 3.18 17.12
CA THR A 599 25.85 3.34 15.86
C THR A 599 27.35 3.07 15.99
N ALA A 600 27.79 2.46 17.10
CA ALA A 600 29.17 2.04 17.27
C ALA A 600 29.55 0.98 16.21
N ALA A 601 30.73 1.12 15.60
CA ALA A 601 31.21 0.20 14.58
C ALA A 601 31.53 -1.19 15.14
N ILE A 602 31.32 -2.23 14.34
CA ILE A 602 31.54 -3.66 14.66
C ILE A 602 32.57 -4.34 13.76
#